data_AF-A2BLP4-F1
#
_entry.id   AF-A2BLP4-F1
#
_cell.length_a   1.000
_cell.length_b   1.000
_cell.length_c   1.000
_cell.angle_alpha   90.00
_cell.angle_beta   90.00
_cell.angle_gamma   90.00
#
_symmetry.space_group_name_H-M   'P 1'
#
loop_
_entity.id
_entity.type
_entity.pdbx_description
1 polymer ?
#
loop_
_entity_poly.entity_id
_entity_poly.type
_entity_poly.pdbx_seq_one_letter_code
_entity_poly.pdbx_strand_id
1 'polypeptide(L)'
;MPGLERMPSAITTVVVKTCTRIGVVASLVYLVAGLLLLVLGQVHVHMYLMLFGVLMLFPHAVAVAYVASGAVRVSSFVVKLCLACMALSAPAYVLAVFMGLWLSVETAVLAVVGVTAVSSLTAFLASNRVDGGSVGLSLLLVSASYALAGGAALAWLSLGKPGGLVLLALVLTIAYPVTLIYAVTVHSLPATYRDKPSKLVALALPLLNALAAALLLRMEFRAGLAVTALGTLVYPYAARIYRVPRYLSQAMDRLKPGTAARLAQEYFLKGHYFAAASSILVAVYTALYAMGYCSLFCVLHTYTLGFITVHVLIHAPMMLPVILGTGHRRAYRLVPLALALVAAALWPMQSTIALLAYAAALYGAARIVA
;
A
#
# COMPACT_ATOMS: atom_id res chain seq x y z
N MET A 1 36.13 0.32 -20.24
CA MET A 1 35.32 1.48 -20.68
C MET A 1 34.55 2.07 -19.50
N PRO A 2 35.01 3.16 -18.88
CA PRO A 2 34.44 3.73 -17.65
C PRO A 2 33.10 4.49 -17.83
N GLY A 3 32.63 4.71 -19.06
CA GLY A 3 31.41 5.49 -19.36
C GLY A 3 30.10 4.69 -19.34
N LEU A 4 30.17 3.38 -19.60
CA LEU A 4 28.98 2.51 -19.71
C LEU A 4 28.37 2.12 -18.35
N GLU A 5 29.08 2.27 -17.24
CA GLU A 5 28.55 1.97 -15.89
C GLU A 5 27.72 3.13 -15.31
N ARG A 6 27.94 4.36 -15.79
CA ARG A 6 27.22 5.56 -15.31
C ARG A 6 25.88 5.79 -16.02
N MET A 7 25.78 5.52 -17.33
CA MET A 7 24.54 5.66 -18.11
C MET A 7 23.33 4.84 -17.57
N PRO A 8 23.48 3.56 -17.19
CA PRO A 8 22.37 2.76 -16.67
C PRO A 8 21.80 3.34 -15.38
N SER A 9 22.63 3.96 -14.53
CA SER A 9 22.18 4.53 -13.26
C SER A 9 21.31 5.78 -13.45
N ALA A 10 21.65 6.64 -14.40
CA ALA A 10 20.89 7.84 -14.70
C ALA A 10 19.55 7.50 -15.36
N ILE A 11 19.56 6.57 -16.32
CA ILE A 11 18.34 6.12 -17.02
C ILE A 11 17.39 5.43 -16.05
N THR A 12 17.86 4.49 -15.23
CA THR A 12 17.00 3.84 -14.22
C THR A 12 16.42 4.86 -13.25
N THR A 13 17.22 5.83 -12.79
CA THR A 13 16.73 6.88 -11.88
C THR A 13 15.63 7.71 -12.53
N VAL A 14 15.82 8.13 -13.79
CA VAL A 14 14.82 8.88 -14.55
C VAL A 14 13.55 8.05 -14.76
N VAL A 15 13.68 6.79 -15.20
CA VAL A 15 12.53 5.89 -15.43
C VAL A 15 11.75 5.67 -14.14
N VAL A 16 12.42 5.31 -13.05
CA VAL A 16 11.78 5.10 -11.74
C VAL A 16 11.07 6.37 -11.29
N LYS A 17 11.74 7.52 -11.34
CA LYS A 17 11.16 8.79 -10.90
C LYS A 17 9.96 9.20 -11.76
N THR A 18 10.05 9.05 -13.08
CA THR A 18 8.96 9.41 -14.01
C THR A 18 7.76 8.48 -13.84
N CYS A 19 7.96 7.16 -13.85
CA CYS A 19 6.85 6.21 -13.74
C CYS A 19 6.18 6.25 -12.36
N THR A 20 6.93 6.43 -11.27
CA THR A 20 6.34 6.59 -9.93
C THR A 20 5.54 7.88 -9.81
N ARG A 21 6.01 8.99 -10.40
CA ARG A 21 5.21 10.23 -10.53
C ARG A 21 3.93 10.02 -11.31
N ILE A 22 4.01 9.38 -12.48
CA ILE A 22 2.84 9.06 -13.29
C ILE A 22 1.84 8.24 -12.47
N GLY A 23 2.29 7.20 -11.77
CA GLY A 23 1.42 6.36 -10.96
C GLY A 23 0.73 7.13 -9.82
N VAL A 24 1.47 7.98 -9.10
CA VAL A 24 0.87 8.84 -8.06
C VAL A 24 -0.14 9.82 -8.66
N VAL A 25 0.21 10.54 -9.73
CA VAL A 25 -0.68 11.54 -10.33
C VAL A 25 -1.94 10.87 -10.91
N ALA A 26 -1.78 9.80 -11.68
CA ALA A 26 -2.91 9.08 -12.26
C ALA A 26 -3.83 8.48 -11.18
N SER A 27 -3.28 7.92 -10.11
CA SER A 27 -4.10 7.42 -8.99
C SER A 27 -4.86 8.51 -8.24
N LEU A 28 -4.31 9.73 -8.11
CA LEU A 28 -5.05 10.87 -7.58
C LEU A 28 -6.19 11.31 -8.51
N VAL A 29 -5.96 11.32 -9.83
CA VAL A 29 -7.01 11.58 -10.83
C VAL A 29 -8.12 10.54 -10.71
N TYR A 30 -7.77 9.26 -10.63
CA TYR A 30 -8.75 8.18 -10.47
C TYR A 30 -9.49 8.24 -9.13
N LEU A 31 -8.83 8.66 -8.04
CA LEU A 31 -9.48 8.89 -6.76
C LEU A 31 -10.53 9.99 -6.85
N VAL A 32 -10.18 11.15 -7.41
CA VAL A 32 -11.12 12.27 -7.56
C VAL A 32 -12.29 11.88 -8.48
N ALA A 33 -11.99 11.31 -9.64
CA ALA A 33 -13.02 10.84 -10.58
C ALA A 33 -13.91 9.77 -9.94
N GLY A 34 -13.34 8.80 -9.22
CA GLY A 34 -14.07 7.76 -8.52
C GLY A 34 -15.00 8.31 -7.44
N LEU A 35 -14.54 9.27 -6.63
CA LEU A 35 -15.38 9.91 -5.61
C LEU A 35 -16.52 10.73 -6.23
N LEU A 36 -16.25 11.48 -7.31
CA LEU A 36 -17.29 12.22 -8.04
C LEU A 36 -18.36 11.27 -8.60
N LEU A 37 -17.93 10.18 -9.24
CA LEU A 37 -18.83 9.18 -9.80
C LEU A 37 -19.66 8.46 -8.72
N LEU A 38 -19.12 8.25 -7.52
CA LEU A 38 -19.89 7.74 -6.38
C LEU A 38 -21.03 8.69 -6.01
N VAL A 39 -20.76 10.00 -5.94
CA VAL A 39 -21.78 11.02 -5.64
C VAL A 39 -22.84 11.07 -6.73
N LEU A 40 -22.46 10.85 -7.99
CA LEU A 40 -23.37 10.77 -9.14
C LEU A 40 -24.10 9.41 -9.26
N GLY A 41 -23.95 8.51 -8.29
CA GLY A 41 -24.63 7.20 -8.27
C GLY A 41 -24.00 6.13 -9.17
N GLN A 42 -22.85 6.39 -9.79
CA GLN A 42 -22.14 5.48 -10.70
C GLN A 42 -21.25 4.49 -9.93
N VAL A 43 -21.87 3.65 -9.10
CA VAL A 43 -21.19 2.75 -8.14
C VAL A 43 -20.27 1.74 -8.83
N HIS A 44 -20.66 1.20 -9.98
CA HIS A 44 -19.82 0.25 -10.71
C HIS A 44 -18.53 0.90 -11.20
N VAL A 45 -18.63 2.04 -11.89
CA VAL A 45 -17.47 2.78 -12.42
C VAL A 45 -16.57 3.25 -11.28
N HIS A 46 -17.16 3.73 -10.18
CA HIS A 46 -16.41 4.00 -8.95
C HIS A 46 -15.56 2.80 -8.52
N MET A 47 -16.15 1.61 -8.42
CA MET A 47 -15.45 0.41 -7.98
C MET A 47 -14.28 0.03 -8.92
N TYR A 48 -14.42 0.20 -10.23
CA TYR A 48 -13.31 -0.01 -11.18
C TYR A 48 -12.16 0.97 -10.96
N LEU A 49 -12.47 2.27 -10.88
CA LEU A 49 -11.47 3.31 -10.69
C LEU A 49 -10.75 3.14 -9.35
N MET A 50 -11.50 2.82 -8.29
CA MET A 50 -10.92 2.59 -6.98
C MET A 50 -10.05 1.34 -6.96
N LEU A 51 -10.53 0.20 -7.49
CA LEU A 51 -9.79 -1.05 -7.44
C LEU A 51 -8.50 -0.98 -8.26
N PHE A 52 -8.61 -0.73 -9.57
CA PHE A 52 -7.46 -0.79 -10.47
C PHE A 52 -6.65 0.51 -10.47
N GLY A 53 -7.33 1.66 -10.40
CA GLY A 53 -6.71 2.97 -10.52
C GLY A 53 -6.15 3.53 -9.22
N VAL A 54 -6.71 3.15 -8.06
CA VAL A 54 -6.24 3.66 -6.76
C VAL A 54 -5.54 2.57 -5.97
N LEU A 55 -6.23 1.47 -5.64
CA LEU A 55 -5.74 0.44 -4.73
C LEU A 55 -4.58 -0.38 -5.30
N MET A 56 -4.50 -0.54 -6.62
CA MET A 56 -3.37 -1.21 -7.26
C MET A 56 -2.24 -0.20 -7.60
N LEU A 57 -2.58 0.92 -8.24
CA LEU A 57 -1.58 1.82 -8.80
C LEU A 57 -0.84 2.68 -7.74
N PHE A 58 -1.55 3.23 -6.75
CA PHE A 58 -0.90 4.11 -5.76
C PHE A 58 0.11 3.34 -4.89
N PRO A 59 -0.25 2.19 -4.27
CA PRO A 59 0.69 1.42 -3.47
C PRO A 59 1.88 0.92 -4.29
N HIS A 60 1.64 0.52 -5.55
CA HIS A 60 2.70 0.16 -6.50
C HIS A 60 3.74 1.27 -6.63
N ALA A 61 3.29 2.48 -6.99
CA ALA A 61 4.16 3.62 -7.23
C ALA A 61 4.97 3.99 -5.98
N VAL A 62 4.34 3.96 -4.80
CA VAL A 62 5.03 4.23 -3.53
C VAL A 62 6.05 3.14 -3.20
N ALA A 63 5.71 1.86 -3.35
CA ALA A 63 6.61 0.76 -3.04
C ALA A 63 7.84 0.75 -3.95
N VAL A 64 7.66 1.00 -5.26
CA VAL A 64 8.77 1.11 -6.20
C VAL A 64 9.68 2.28 -5.84
N ALA A 65 9.13 3.46 -5.53
CA ALA A 65 9.92 4.61 -5.09
C ALA A 65 10.71 4.30 -3.81
N TYR A 66 10.06 3.62 -2.87
CA TYR A 66 10.67 3.26 -1.59
C TYR A 66 11.83 2.29 -1.77
N VAL A 67 11.62 1.18 -2.47
CA VAL A 67 12.65 0.17 -2.73
C VAL A 67 13.79 0.74 -3.57
N ALA A 68 13.48 1.54 -4.59
CA ALA A 68 14.50 2.18 -5.41
C ALA A 68 15.40 3.08 -4.57
N SER A 69 14.85 3.87 -3.64
CA SER A 69 15.64 4.73 -2.74
C SER A 69 16.65 3.94 -1.89
N GLY A 70 16.29 2.74 -1.43
CA GLY A 70 17.19 1.85 -0.69
C GLY A 70 18.22 1.15 -1.57
N ALA A 71 17.84 0.83 -2.81
CA ALA A 71 18.66 0.10 -3.77
C ALA A 71 19.62 0.97 -4.60
N VAL A 72 19.52 2.32 -4.54
CA VAL A 72 20.48 3.24 -5.20
C VAL A 72 21.93 2.95 -4.81
N ARG A 73 22.15 2.40 -3.61
CA ARG A 73 23.47 2.05 -3.08
C ARG A 73 24.09 0.78 -3.70
N VAL A 74 23.33 0.07 -4.54
CA VAL A 74 23.76 -1.18 -5.17
C VAL A 74 24.27 -0.89 -6.58
N SER A 75 25.53 -1.25 -6.87
CA SER A 75 26.18 -0.98 -8.16
C SER A 75 25.64 -1.86 -9.31
N SER A 76 25.03 -3.01 -8.99
CA SER A 76 24.57 -4.04 -9.94
C SER A 76 23.63 -3.52 -11.02
N PHE A 77 23.99 -3.76 -12.29
CA PHE A 77 23.15 -3.50 -13.46
C PHE A 77 21.83 -4.26 -13.41
N VAL A 78 21.86 -5.52 -12.96
CA VAL A 78 20.66 -6.37 -12.88
C VAL A 78 19.62 -5.78 -11.94
N VAL A 79 20.05 -5.30 -10.77
CA VAL A 79 19.15 -4.64 -9.80
C VAL A 79 18.53 -3.39 -10.41
N LYS A 80 19.33 -2.57 -11.09
CA LYS A 80 18.85 -1.34 -11.76
C LYS A 80 17.84 -1.66 -12.88
N LEU A 81 18.07 -2.70 -13.67
CA LEU A 81 17.15 -3.16 -14.70
C LEU A 81 15.83 -3.66 -14.10
N CYS A 82 15.90 -4.51 -13.07
CA CYS A 82 14.71 -5.01 -12.38
C CYS A 82 13.87 -3.87 -11.79
N LEU A 83 14.51 -2.86 -11.17
CA LEU A 83 13.80 -1.68 -10.65
C LEU A 83 13.14 -0.84 -11.77
N ALA A 84 13.80 -0.70 -12.91
CA ALA A 84 13.21 -0.03 -14.07
C ALA A 84 11.98 -0.80 -14.60
N CYS A 85 12.06 -2.13 -14.69
CA CYS A 85 10.92 -2.97 -15.08
C CYS A 85 9.75 -2.86 -14.09
N MET A 86 10.03 -2.87 -12.78
CA MET A 86 9.01 -2.63 -11.75
C MET A 86 8.42 -1.22 -11.82
N ALA A 87 9.18 -0.22 -12.28
CA ALA A 87 8.65 1.13 -12.47
C ALA A 87 7.72 1.19 -13.69
N LEU A 88 8.12 0.54 -14.80
CA LEU A 88 7.35 0.49 -16.04
C LEU A 88 5.99 -0.23 -15.91
N SER A 89 5.75 -0.99 -14.84
CA SER A 89 4.41 -1.53 -14.57
C SER A 89 3.39 -0.49 -14.10
N ALA A 90 3.80 0.71 -13.66
CA ALA A 90 2.83 1.74 -13.26
C ALA A 90 1.94 2.21 -14.43
N PRO A 91 2.47 2.57 -15.62
CA PRO A 91 1.66 2.78 -16.82
C PRO A 91 0.80 1.57 -17.24
N ALA A 92 1.26 0.35 -16.97
CA ALA A 92 0.49 -0.85 -17.34
C ALA A 92 -0.77 -1.03 -16.47
N TYR A 93 -0.76 -0.58 -15.21
CA TYR A 93 -1.98 -0.50 -14.39
C TYR A 93 -2.95 0.59 -14.90
N VAL A 94 -2.46 1.71 -15.43
CA VAL A 94 -3.28 2.72 -16.12
C VAL A 94 -3.99 2.09 -17.32
N LEU A 95 -3.26 1.28 -18.10
CA LEU A 95 -3.84 0.51 -19.20
C LEU A 95 -4.88 -0.50 -18.70
N ALA A 96 -4.65 -1.18 -17.57
CA ALA A 96 -5.63 -2.12 -16.99
C ALA A 96 -6.95 -1.43 -16.62
N VAL A 97 -6.91 -0.19 -16.11
CA VAL A 97 -8.11 0.63 -15.88
C VAL A 97 -8.84 0.89 -17.20
N PHE A 98 -8.11 1.30 -18.24
CA PHE A 98 -8.69 1.54 -19.56
C PHE A 98 -9.35 0.27 -20.13
N MET A 99 -8.65 -0.86 -20.10
CA MET A 99 -9.21 -2.14 -20.56
C MET A 99 -10.46 -2.54 -19.77
N GLY A 100 -10.49 -2.27 -18.46
CA GLY A 100 -11.66 -2.54 -17.60
C GLY A 100 -12.89 -1.73 -17.96
N LEU A 101 -12.70 -0.45 -18.32
CA LEU A 101 -13.78 0.46 -18.68
C LEU A 101 -14.28 0.24 -20.11
N TRP A 102 -13.38 -0.08 -21.04
CA TRP A 102 -13.69 -0.13 -22.48
C TRP A 102 -13.90 -1.53 -23.05
N LEU A 103 -13.38 -2.57 -22.39
CA LEU A 103 -13.49 -3.95 -22.85
C LEU A 103 -14.30 -4.79 -21.85
N SER A 104 -13.70 -5.16 -20.72
CA SER A 104 -14.38 -5.97 -19.69
C SER A 104 -13.58 -6.08 -18.38
N VAL A 105 -14.21 -6.55 -17.29
CA VAL A 105 -13.48 -6.84 -16.02
C VAL A 105 -12.36 -7.84 -16.26
N GLU A 106 -12.63 -8.89 -17.03
CA GLU A 106 -11.74 -10.02 -17.24
C GLU A 106 -10.46 -9.57 -17.94
N THR A 107 -10.58 -8.68 -18.93
CA THR A 107 -9.41 -8.12 -19.61
C THR A 107 -8.57 -7.24 -18.67
N ALA A 108 -9.19 -6.45 -17.79
CA ALA A 108 -8.48 -5.72 -16.75
C ALA A 108 -7.77 -6.65 -15.75
N VAL A 109 -8.45 -7.73 -15.32
CA VAL A 109 -7.88 -8.70 -14.39
C VAL A 109 -6.71 -9.45 -15.03
N LEU A 110 -6.81 -9.84 -16.30
CA LEU A 110 -5.69 -10.45 -17.04
C LEU A 110 -4.51 -9.49 -17.18
N ALA A 111 -4.77 -8.19 -17.44
CA ALA A 111 -3.72 -7.18 -17.44
C ALA A 111 -3.05 -7.09 -16.06
N VAL A 112 -3.82 -7.07 -14.97
CA VAL A 112 -3.27 -7.11 -13.59
C VAL A 112 -2.42 -8.36 -13.36
N VAL A 113 -2.87 -9.54 -13.79
CA VAL A 113 -2.09 -10.79 -13.68
C VAL A 113 -0.76 -10.67 -14.41
N GLY A 114 -0.75 -10.19 -15.65
CA GLY A 114 0.50 -9.99 -16.41
C GLY A 114 1.45 -9.00 -15.73
N VAL A 115 0.92 -7.86 -15.29
CA VAL A 115 1.69 -6.80 -14.63
C VAL A 115 2.29 -7.26 -13.30
N THR A 116 1.51 -7.97 -12.50
CA THR A 116 1.94 -8.51 -11.20
C THR A 116 2.94 -9.66 -11.38
N ALA A 117 2.78 -10.52 -12.39
CA ALA A 117 3.75 -11.58 -12.69
C ALA A 117 5.14 -11.00 -13.03
N VAL A 118 5.20 -10.01 -13.91
CA VAL A 118 6.46 -9.33 -14.28
C VAL A 118 7.07 -8.60 -13.07
N SER A 119 6.25 -7.89 -12.30
CA SER A 119 6.70 -7.14 -11.12
C SER A 119 7.19 -8.08 -10.00
N SER A 120 6.54 -9.23 -9.83
CA SER A 120 6.95 -10.28 -8.89
C SER A 120 8.31 -10.86 -9.26
N LEU A 121 8.47 -11.28 -10.51
CA LEU A 121 9.71 -11.88 -11.00
C LEU A 121 10.88 -10.91 -10.88
N THR A 122 10.68 -9.66 -11.30
CA THR A 122 11.74 -8.64 -11.25
C THR A 122 12.10 -8.26 -9.82
N ALA A 123 11.13 -8.13 -8.91
CA ALA A 123 11.39 -7.90 -7.49
C ALA A 123 12.14 -9.10 -6.84
N PHE A 124 11.77 -10.33 -7.19
CA PHE A 124 12.43 -11.54 -6.71
C PHE A 124 13.90 -11.60 -7.17
N LEU A 125 14.14 -11.40 -8.47
CA LEU A 125 15.49 -11.38 -9.03
C LEU A 125 16.36 -10.29 -8.40
N ALA A 126 15.80 -9.09 -8.18
CA ALA A 126 16.49 -8.04 -7.46
C ALA A 126 16.80 -8.43 -6.00
N SER A 127 15.86 -9.08 -5.30
CA SER A 127 16.05 -9.49 -3.90
C SER A 127 17.26 -10.42 -3.71
N ASN A 128 17.51 -11.32 -4.67
CA ASN A 128 18.64 -12.26 -4.63
C ASN A 128 19.99 -11.62 -5.00
N ARG A 129 19.98 -10.37 -5.46
CA ARG A 129 21.18 -9.64 -5.91
C ARG A 129 21.53 -8.46 -5.00
N VAL A 130 20.69 -8.17 -4.02
CA VAL A 130 20.97 -7.22 -2.95
C VAL A 130 21.39 -8.02 -1.73
N ASP A 131 22.54 -7.71 -1.13
CA ASP A 131 23.00 -8.38 0.08
C ASP A 131 21.88 -8.44 1.13
N GLY A 132 21.74 -9.61 1.78
CA GLY A 132 20.59 -10.08 2.57
C GLY A 132 20.14 -9.25 3.80
N GLY A 133 20.43 -7.95 3.82
CA GLY A 133 19.91 -6.97 4.75
C GLY A 133 18.44 -6.60 4.52
N SER A 134 18.03 -5.47 5.08
CA SER A 134 16.62 -5.03 5.10
C SER A 134 16.06 -4.73 3.71
N VAL A 135 16.90 -4.31 2.75
CA VAL A 135 16.48 -4.02 1.37
C VAL A 135 16.12 -5.31 0.62
N GLY A 136 16.97 -6.35 0.71
CA GLY A 136 16.70 -7.66 0.08
C GLY A 136 15.42 -8.31 0.63
N LEU A 137 15.21 -8.28 1.96
CA LEU A 137 13.96 -8.76 2.56
C LEU A 137 12.75 -7.95 2.10
N SER A 138 12.86 -6.62 2.01
CA SER A 138 11.78 -5.77 1.51
C SER A 138 11.41 -6.10 0.06
N LEU A 139 12.40 -6.30 -0.81
CA LEU A 139 12.21 -6.71 -2.20
C LEU A 139 11.51 -8.07 -2.29
N LEU A 140 11.88 -9.02 -1.42
CA LEU A 140 11.25 -10.33 -1.36
C LEU A 140 9.78 -10.22 -0.92
N LEU A 141 9.46 -9.41 0.09
CA LEU A 141 8.09 -9.18 0.54
C LEU A 141 7.25 -8.43 -0.51
N VAL A 142 7.86 -7.50 -1.25
CA VAL A 142 7.24 -6.82 -2.39
C VAL A 142 6.94 -7.82 -3.52
N SER A 143 7.89 -8.71 -3.84
CA SER A 143 7.68 -9.81 -4.79
C SER A 143 6.52 -10.72 -4.36
N ALA A 144 6.49 -11.13 -3.09
CA ALA A 144 5.40 -11.94 -2.55
C ALA A 144 4.04 -11.22 -2.67
N SER A 145 3.98 -9.91 -2.42
CA SER A 145 2.75 -9.12 -2.58
C SER A 145 2.22 -9.16 -4.02
N TYR A 146 3.10 -9.00 -5.02
CA TYR A 146 2.72 -9.13 -6.43
C TYR A 146 2.26 -10.55 -6.78
N ALA A 147 3.02 -11.57 -6.35
CA ALA A 147 2.67 -12.96 -6.61
C ALA A 147 1.29 -13.33 -6.05
N LEU A 148 0.99 -12.88 -4.83
CA LEU A 148 -0.31 -13.11 -4.20
C LEU A 148 -1.44 -12.39 -4.93
N ALA A 149 -1.23 -11.15 -5.35
CA ALA A 149 -2.22 -10.39 -6.12
C ALA A 149 -2.54 -11.05 -7.46
N GLY A 150 -1.51 -11.40 -8.23
CA GLY A 150 -1.66 -12.07 -9.52
C GLY A 150 -2.27 -13.47 -9.38
N GLY A 151 -1.82 -14.24 -8.40
CA GLY A 151 -2.37 -15.57 -8.11
C GLY A 151 -3.84 -15.52 -7.70
N ALA A 152 -4.22 -14.58 -6.84
CA ALA A 152 -5.60 -14.41 -6.41
C ALA A 152 -6.52 -13.91 -7.54
N ALA A 153 -6.04 -12.98 -8.38
CA ALA A 153 -6.74 -12.51 -9.58
C ALA A 153 -6.98 -13.65 -10.57
N LEU A 154 -5.96 -14.47 -10.84
CA LEU A 154 -6.06 -15.64 -11.71
C LEU A 154 -7.02 -16.69 -11.13
N ALA A 155 -6.89 -17.01 -9.84
CA ALA A 155 -7.77 -17.95 -9.17
C ALA A 155 -9.24 -17.49 -9.19
N TRP A 156 -9.51 -16.19 -8.99
CA TRP A 156 -10.86 -15.64 -9.10
C TRP A 156 -11.46 -15.84 -10.50
N LEU A 157 -10.68 -15.62 -11.57
CA LEU A 157 -11.12 -15.91 -12.94
C LEU A 157 -11.38 -17.41 -13.14
N SER A 158 -10.43 -18.26 -12.73
CA SER A 158 -10.49 -19.70 -12.92
C SER A 158 -11.63 -20.38 -12.15
N LEU A 159 -12.01 -19.83 -11.00
CA LEU A 159 -13.11 -20.34 -10.16
C LEU A 159 -14.50 -19.82 -10.60
N GLY A 160 -14.60 -19.14 -11.74
CA GLY A 160 -15.89 -18.63 -12.22
C GLY A 160 -16.37 -17.39 -11.49
N LYS A 161 -15.45 -16.53 -11.02
CA LYS A 161 -15.72 -15.19 -10.44
C LYS A 161 -16.57 -15.23 -9.16
N PRO A 162 -16.19 -16.04 -8.17
CA PRO A 162 -16.95 -16.17 -6.92
C PRO A 162 -17.14 -14.80 -6.25
N GLY A 163 -18.35 -14.54 -5.75
CA GLY A 163 -18.69 -13.28 -5.05
C GLY A 163 -18.56 -11.99 -5.87
N GLY A 164 -18.35 -12.08 -7.18
CA GLY A 164 -18.23 -10.95 -8.10
C GLY A 164 -17.08 -9.99 -7.78
N LEU A 165 -17.19 -8.75 -8.27
CA LEU A 165 -16.14 -7.74 -8.18
C LEU A 165 -15.89 -7.24 -6.74
N VAL A 166 -16.89 -7.33 -5.86
CA VAL A 166 -16.75 -6.92 -4.45
C VAL A 166 -15.84 -7.88 -3.69
N LEU A 167 -16.02 -9.21 -3.88
CA LEU A 167 -15.13 -10.19 -3.27
C LEU A 167 -13.71 -10.08 -3.84
N LEU A 168 -13.58 -9.92 -5.16
CA LEU A 168 -12.29 -9.67 -5.79
C LEU A 168 -11.61 -8.44 -5.19
N ALA A 169 -12.34 -7.33 -4.99
CA ALA A 169 -11.80 -6.12 -4.41
C ALA A 169 -11.29 -6.34 -2.98
N LEU A 170 -12.02 -7.08 -2.13
CA LEU A 170 -11.54 -7.43 -0.79
C LEU A 170 -10.28 -8.30 -0.85
N VAL A 171 -10.31 -9.36 -1.66
CA VAL A 171 -9.19 -10.31 -1.78
C VAL A 171 -7.94 -9.60 -2.29
N LEU A 172 -8.06 -8.78 -3.34
CA LEU A 172 -6.94 -8.00 -3.87
C LEU A 172 -6.47 -6.96 -2.86
N THR A 173 -7.37 -6.33 -2.09
CA THR A 173 -7.00 -5.39 -1.02
C THR A 173 -6.13 -6.06 0.05
N ILE A 174 -6.46 -7.28 0.46
CA ILE A 174 -5.69 -8.02 1.46
C ILE A 174 -4.38 -8.53 0.84
N ALA A 175 -4.45 -9.15 -0.33
CA ALA A 175 -3.30 -9.76 -1.00
C ALA A 175 -2.25 -8.73 -1.43
N TYR A 176 -2.69 -7.53 -1.81
CA TYR A 176 -1.84 -6.54 -2.46
C TYR A 176 -1.50 -5.32 -1.59
N PRO A 177 -2.33 -4.26 -1.45
CA PRO A 177 -1.92 -3.05 -0.75
C PRO A 177 -1.60 -3.31 0.72
N VAL A 178 -2.33 -4.19 1.42
CA VAL A 178 -2.00 -4.53 2.82
C VAL A 178 -0.63 -5.18 2.94
N THR A 179 -0.35 -6.20 2.12
CA THR A 179 0.96 -6.89 2.11
C THR A 179 2.09 -5.95 1.69
N LEU A 180 1.84 -5.06 0.74
CA LEU A 180 2.82 -4.11 0.22
C LEU A 180 3.14 -3.00 1.23
N ILE A 181 2.11 -2.44 1.89
CA ILE A 181 2.27 -1.52 3.02
C ILE A 181 3.13 -2.16 4.09
N TYR A 182 2.84 -3.42 4.43
CA TYR A 182 3.62 -4.15 5.40
C TYR A 182 5.07 -4.37 4.99
N ALA A 183 5.34 -4.70 3.72
CA ALA A 183 6.70 -4.81 3.20
C ALA A 183 7.49 -3.50 3.39
N VAL A 184 6.85 -2.36 3.11
CA VAL A 184 7.43 -1.02 3.30
C VAL A 184 7.57 -0.66 4.78
N THR A 185 6.59 -0.96 5.64
CA THR A 185 6.66 -0.65 7.07
C THR A 185 7.74 -1.46 7.79
N VAL A 186 7.82 -2.76 7.55
CA VAL A 186 8.85 -3.64 8.14
C VAL A 186 10.25 -3.20 7.74
N HIS A 187 10.41 -2.66 6.54
CA HIS A 187 11.66 -2.04 6.13
C HIS A 187 11.87 -0.66 6.80
N SER A 188 10.90 0.25 6.72
CA SER A 188 11.07 1.66 7.07
C SER A 188 11.16 1.94 8.56
N LEU A 189 10.39 1.23 9.38
CA LEU A 189 10.32 1.51 10.81
C LEU A 189 11.41 0.74 11.58
N PRO A 190 11.37 -0.60 11.70
CA PRO A 190 12.37 -1.32 12.49
C PRO A 190 13.80 -1.18 11.95
N ALA A 191 14.01 -1.14 10.64
CA ALA A 191 15.37 -1.06 10.09
C ALA A 191 16.04 0.31 10.34
N THR A 192 15.27 1.40 10.39
CA THR A 192 15.79 2.74 10.74
C THR A 192 16.43 2.75 12.13
N TYR A 193 15.89 1.96 13.05
CA TYR A 193 16.40 1.83 14.42
C TYR A 193 17.30 0.59 14.61
N ARG A 194 17.75 -0.04 13.51
CA ARG A 194 18.56 -1.27 13.50
C ARG A 194 17.91 -2.45 14.24
N ASP A 195 16.59 -2.45 14.34
CA ASP A 195 15.82 -3.37 15.16
C ASP A 195 14.98 -4.32 14.29
N LYS A 196 15.63 -5.13 13.46
CA LYS A 196 14.97 -5.93 12.42
C LYS A 196 14.13 -7.08 13.02
N PRO A 197 12.90 -7.33 12.53
CA PRO A 197 12.16 -8.55 12.84
C PRO A 197 12.88 -9.79 12.29
N SER A 198 12.63 -10.95 12.90
CA SER A 198 13.09 -12.22 12.35
C SER A 198 12.39 -12.49 11.02
N LYS A 199 13.02 -13.28 10.12
CA LYS A 199 12.42 -13.64 8.83
C LYS A 199 11.06 -14.33 9.00
N LEU A 200 10.90 -15.17 10.03
CA LEU A 200 9.64 -15.85 10.34
C LEU A 200 8.52 -14.85 10.65
N VAL A 201 8.80 -13.86 11.52
CA VAL A 201 7.83 -12.81 11.84
C VAL A 201 7.53 -11.97 10.59
N ALA A 202 8.56 -11.67 9.79
CA ALA A 202 8.38 -10.93 8.55
C ALA A 202 7.47 -11.67 7.55
N LEU A 203 7.54 -13.00 7.45
CA LEU A 203 6.75 -13.79 6.50
C LEU A 203 5.34 -14.13 6.99
N ALA A 204 5.04 -13.95 8.28
CA ALA A 204 3.74 -14.32 8.85
C ALA A 204 2.56 -13.64 8.14
N LEU A 205 2.63 -12.34 7.88
CA LEU A 205 1.52 -11.61 7.26
C LEU A 205 1.26 -12.03 5.80
N PRO A 206 2.25 -12.08 4.89
CA PRO A 206 2.02 -12.61 3.54
C PRO A 206 1.40 -14.00 3.52
N LEU A 207 1.81 -14.90 4.42
CA LEU A 207 1.26 -16.25 4.52
C LEU A 207 -0.20 -16.24 4.99
N LEU A 208 -0.52 -15.43 6.01
CA LEU A 208 -1.91 -15.25 6.47
C LEU A 208 -2.79 -14.63 5.37
N ASN A 209 -2.28 -13.65 4.63
CA ASN A 209 -3.00 -13.03 3.52
C ASN A 209 -3.23 -14.02 2.37
N ALA A 210 -2.25 -14.89 2.08
CA ALA A 210 -2.39 -15.97 1.09
C ALA A 210 -3.49 -16.96 1.49
N LEU A 211 -3.47 -17.40 2.75
CA LEU A 211 -4.47 -18.31 3.30
C LEU A 211 -5.86 -17.66 3.30
N ALA A 212 -5.97 -16.41 3.74
CA ALA A 212 -7.21 -15.65 3.72
C ALA A 212 -7.78 -15.54 2.29
N ALA A 213 -6.95 -15.15 1.31
CA ALA A 213 -7.35 -15.07 -0.08
C ALA A 213 -7.87 -16.41 -0.62
N ALA A 214 -7.16 -17.50 -0.35
CA ALA A 214 -7.57 -18.84 -0.77
C ALA A 214 -8.93 -19.25 -0.16
N LEU A 215 -9.11 -19.06 1.15
CA LEU A 215 -10.36 -19.40 1.85
C LEU A 215 -11.53 -18.55 1.35
N LEU A 216 -11.32 -17.24 1.18
CA LEU A 216 -12.35 -16.33 0.66
C LEU A 216 -12.77 -16.70 -0.77
N LEU A 217 -11.82 -17.03 -1.65
CA LEU A 217 -12.11 -17.44 -3.03
C LEU A 217 -12.83 -18.79 -3.11
N ARG A 218 -12.64 -19.67 -2.11
CA ARG A 218 -13.38 -20.93 -1.97
C ARG A 218 -14.73 -20.76 -1.27
N MET A 219 -15.15 -19.53 -0.99
CA MET A 219 -16.39 -19.20 -0.28
C MET A 219 -16.43 -19.72 1.18
N GLU A 220 -15.27 -20.06 1.76
CA GLU A 220 -15.12 -20.40 3.18
C GLU A 220 -15.02 -19.13 4.02
N PHE A 221 -16.06 -18.28 3.95
CA PHE A 221 -16.03 -16.90 4.44
C PHE A 221 -15.63 -16.78 5.91
N ARG A 222 -16.22 -17.56 6.81
CA ARG A 222 -15.93 -17.44 8.26
C ARG A 222 -14.45 -17.68 8.56
N ALA A 223 -13.86 -18.72 7.98
CA ALA A 223 -12.45 -19.03 8.12
C ALA A 223 -11.58 -17.94 7.46
N GLY A 224 -11.90 -17.54 6.23
CA GLY A 224 -11.19 -16.49 5.52
C GLY A 224 -11.18 -15.15 6.24
N LEU A 225 -12.31 -14.74 6.82
CA LEU A 225 -12.45 -13.52 7.62
C LEU A 225 -11.69 -13.62 8.95
N ALA A 226 -11.73 -14.77 9.63
CA ALA A 226 -10.96 -14.98 10.86
C ALA A 226 -9.45 -14.87 10.60
N VAL A 227 -8.95 -15.47 9.52
CA VAL A 227 -7.55 -15.36 9.10
C VAL A 227 -7.20 -13.91 8.72
N THR A 228 -8.11 -13.22 8.04
CA THR A 228 -7.97 -11.80 7.66
C THR A 228 -7.86 -10.89 8.90
N ALA A 229 -8.74 -11.08 9.88
CA ALA A 229 -8.70 -10.34 11.14
C ALA A 229 -7.41 -10.64 11.91
N LEU A 230 -7.01 -11.91 11.99
CA LEU A 230 -5.76 -12.33 12.61
C LEU A 230 -4.54 -11.68 11.95
N GLY A 231 -4.45 -11.71 10.61
CA GLY A 231 -3.38 -11.05 9.86
C GLY A 231 -3.30 -9.56 10.19
N THR A 232 -4.44 -8.89 10.21
CA THR A 232 -4.52 -7.45 10.52
C THR A 232 -4.07 -7.13 11.95
N LEU A 233 -4.29 -8.04 12.92
CA LEU A 233 -3.84 -7.91 14.30
C LEU A 233 -2.37 -8.35 14.51
N VAL A 234 -1.84 -9.23 13.67
CA VAL A 234 -0.43 -9.61 13.66
C VAL A 234 0.44 -8.48 13.10
N TYR A 235 -0.11 -7.65 12.20
CA TYR A 235 0.60 -6.53 11.57
C TYR A 235 1.32 -5.60 12.58
N PRO A 236 0.67 -5.01 13.61
CA PRO A 236 1.34 -4.12 14.56
C PRO A 236 2.48 -4.78 15.33
N TYR A 237 2.32 -6.07 15.66
CA TYR A 237 3.33 -6.85 16.34
C TYR A 237 4.54 -7.09 15.43
N ALA A 238 4.30 -7.54 14.20
CA ALA A 238 5.35 -7.83 13.22
C ALA A 238 6.11 -6.56 12.78
N ALA A 239 5.41 -5.43 12.66
CA ALA A 239 6.00 -4.11 12.44
C ALA A 239 6.67 -3.52 13.70
N ARG A 240 6.62 -4.21 14.85
CA ARG A 240 7.20 -3.79 16.14
C ARG A 240 6.70 -2.43 16.63
N ILE A 241 5.42 -2.12 16.39
CA ILE A 241 4.81 -0.86 16.81
C ILE A 241 4.84 -0.71 18.34
N TYR A 242 4.84 -1.80 19.10
CA TYR A 242 5.01 -1.79 20.55
C TYR A 242 6.34 -1.15 21.03
N ARG A 243 7.35 -1.03 20.16
CA ARG A 243 8.64 -0.37 20.46
C ARG A 243 8.67 1.12 20.10
N VAL A 244 7.59 1.68 19.55
CA VAL A 244 7.49 3.12 19.20
C VAL A 244 7.88 4.05 20.36
N PRO A 245 7.51 3.82 21.64
CA PRO A 245 7.98 4.68 22.74
C PRO A 245 9.50 4.77 22.83
N ARG A 246 10.19 3.63 22.66
CA ARG A 246 11.66 3.55 22.66
C ARG A 246 12.26 4.21 21.42
N TYR A 247 11.64 4.07 20.25
CA TYR A 247 12.10 4.75 19.04
C TYR A 247 11.94 6.26 19.15
N LEU A 248 10.85 6.71 19.78
CA LEU A 248 10.58 8.12 19.99
C LEU A 248 11.62 8.74 20.91
N SER A 249 11.95 8.11 22.05
CA SER A 249 13.02 8.62 22.92
C SER A 249 14.34 8.74 22.18
N GLN A 250 14.76 7.71 21.45
CA GLN A 250 15.99 7.74 20.65
C GLN A 250 16.00 8.86 19.59
N ALA A 251 14.87 9.10 18.93
CA ALA A 251 14.75 10.16 17.95
C ALA A 251 14.81 11.55 18.60
N MET A 252 14.18 11.73 19.75
CA MET A 252 14.16 13.00 20.49
C MET A 252 15.53 13.35 21.10
N ASP A 253 16.30 12.34 21.51
CA ASP A 253 17.66 12.52 22.06
C ASP A 253 18.68 12.88 20.96
N ARG A 254 18.54 12.27 19.77
CA ARG A 254 19.50 12.45 18.66
C ARG A 254 19.26 13.72 17.84
N LEU A 255 18.01 14.21 17.79
CA LEU A 255 17.62 15.30 16.89
C LEU A 255 17.37 16.59 17.67
N LYS A 256 17.98 17.69 17.19
CA LYS A 256 17.81 19.01 17.77
C LYS A 256 16.32 19.41 17.83
N PRO A 257 15.83 19.96 18.95
CA PRO A 257 14.47 20.48 19.08
C PRO A 257 14.10 21.44 17.93
N GLY A 258 12.84 21.40 17.49
CA GLY A 258 12.31 22.32 16.46
C GLY A 258 12.79 22.08 15.02
N THR A 259 13.67 21.10 14.78
CA THR A 259 14.11 20.77 13.41
C THR A 259 13.04 20.03 12.61
N ALA A 260 13.01 20.24 11.29
CA ALA A 260 12.10 19.55 10.38
C ALA A 260 12.24 18.01 10.48
N ALA A 261 13.47 17.52 10.61
CA ALA A 261 13.76 16.10 10.76
C ALA A 261 13.16 15.52 12.05
N ARG A 262 13.22 16.26 13.17
CA ARG A 262 12.62 15.85 14.44
C ARG A 262 11.10 15.78 14.34
N LEU A 263 10.48 16.82 13.78
CA LEU A 263 9.03 16.87 13.58
C LEU A 263 8.54 15.75 12.65
N ALA A 264 9.28 15.46 11.57
CA ALA A 264 8.99 14.36 10.66
C ALA A 264 9.07 12.99 11.35
N GLN A 265 10.12 12.75 12.15
CA GLN A 265 10.27 11.51 12.91
C GLN A 265 9.19 11.35 13.98
N GLU A 266 8.86 12.42 14.69
CA GLU A 266 7.79 12.40 15.69
C GLU A 266 6.43 12.09 15.04
N TYR A 267 6.12 12.74 13.92
CA TYR A 267 4.92 12.47 13.13
C TYR A 267 4.86 11.02 12.64
N PHE A 268 5.96 10.54 12.05
CA PHE A 268 6.07 9.17 11.54
C PHE A 268 5.82 8.15 12.64
N LEU A 269 6.50 8.29 13.79
CA LEU A 269 6.38 7.37 14.92
C LEU A 269 5.00 7.42 15.57
N LYS A 270 4.48 8.63 15.88
CA LYS A 270 3.14 8.78 16.46
C LYS A 270 2.05 8.29 15.50
N GLY A 271 2.25 8.46 14.20
CA GLY A 271 1.35 7.96 13.18
C GLY A 271 1.15 6.44 13.23
N HIS A 272 2.16 5.67 13.65
CA HIS A 272 2.02 4.22 13.78
C HIS A 272 1.09 3.79 14.93
N TYR A 273 0.77 4.66 15.90
CA TYR A 273 -0.32 4.40 16.83
C TYR A 273 -1.68 4.43 16.12
N PHE A 274 -1.88 5.36 15.18
CA PHE A 274 -3.08 5.38 14.33
C PHE A 274 -3.13 4.17 13.41
N ALA A 275 -1.99 3.70 12.89
CA ALA A 275 -1.93 2.45 12.14
C ALA A 275 -2.39 1.25 12.98
N ALA A 276 -1.90 1.12 14.21
CA ALA A 276 -2.36 0.06 15.13
C ALA A 276 -3.86 0.17 15.45
N ALA A 277 -4.37 1.39 15.69
CA ALA A 277 -5.80 1.61 15.87
C ALA A 277 -6.62 1.23 14.62
N SER A 278 -6.12 1.55 13.41
CA SER A 278 -6.76 1.16 12.15
C SER A 278 -6.84 -0.35 11.99
N SER A 279 -5.80 -1.09 12.42
CA SER A 279 -5.79 -2.56 12.40
C SER A 279 -6.89 -3.14 13.30
N ILE A 280 -7.07 -2.58 14.50
CA ILE A 280 -8.12 -3.01 15.43
C ILE A 280 -9.49 -2.72 14.83
N LEU A 281 -9.69 -1.51 14.28
CA LEU A 281 -10.95 -1.12 13.66
C LEU A 281 -11.36 -2.06 12.52
N VAL A 282 -10.41 -2.39 11.63
CA VAL A 282 -10.62 -3.37 10.56
C VAL A 282 -10.99 -4.74 11.10
N ALA A 283 -10.29 -5.25 12.12
CA ALA A 283 -10.61 -6.53 12.73
C ALA A 283 -12.04 -6.54 13.33
N VAL A 284 -12.45 -5.45 13.97
CA VAL A 284 -13.81 -5.27 14.49
C VAL A 284 -14.84 -5.32 13.38
N TYR A 285 -14.66 -4.58 12.28
CA TYR A 285 -15.63 -4.60 11.18
C TYR A 285 -15.66 -5.92 10.41
N THR A 286 -14.52 -6.61 10.29
CA THR A 286 -14.47 -7.98 9.77
C THR A 286 -15.28 -8.94 10.65
N ALA A 287 -15.20 -8.82 11.98
CA ALA A 287 -16.01 -9.61 12.91
C ALA A 287 -17.50 -9.24 12.83
N LEU A 288 -17.83 -7.94 12.76
CA LEU A 288 -19.23 -7.49 12.58
C LEU A 288 -19.84 -8.03 11.28
N TYR A 289 -19.08 -8.06 10.19
CA TYR A 289 -19.52 -8.70 8.94
C TYR A 289 -19.77 -10.20 9.11
N ALA A 290 -18.83 -10.90 9.77
CA ALA A 290 -18.98 -12.35 10.04
C ALA A 290 -20.23 -12.68 10.88
N MET A 291 -20.66 -11.74 11.73
CA MET A 291 -21.86 -11.85 12.56
C MET A 291 -23.14 -11.30 11.86
N GLY A 292 -23.02 -10.77 10.64
CA GLY A 292 -24.15 -10.24 9.88
C GLY A 292 -24.60 -8.81 10.25
N TYR A 293 -23.80 -8.07 11.04
CA TYR A 293 -24.12 -6.71 11.47
C TYR A 293 -23.71 -5.61 10.48
N CYS A 294 -22.90 -5.93 9.48
CA CYS A 294 -22.55 -4.99 8.42
C CYS A 294 -22.35 -5.70 7.08
N SER A 295 -22.20 -4.95 5.99
CA SER A 295 -21.99 -5.49 4.65
C SER A 295 -20.50 -5.66 4.32
N LEU A 296 -20.19 -6.46 3.29
CA LEU A 296 -18.82 -6.62 2.78
C LEU A 296 -18.21 -5.28 2.32
N PHE A 297 -19.06 -4.36 1.82
CA PHE A 297 -18.66 -3.00 1.50
C PHE A 297 -18.16 -2.22 2.72
N CYS A 298 -18.74 -2.45 3.91
CA CYS A 298 -18.28 -1.81 5.14
C CYS A 298 -16.85 -2.26 5.47
N VAL A 299 -16.56 -3.56 5.34
CA VAL A 299 -15.21 -4.11 5.55
C VAL A 299 -14.23 -3.50 4.55
N LEU A 300 -14.59 -3.47 3.27
CA LEU A 300 -13.75 -2.90 2.22
C LEU A 300 -13.43 -1.42 2.48
N HIS A 301 -14.43 -0.61 2.83
CA HIS A 301 -14.23 0.82 3.13
C HIS A 301 -13.44 1.04 4.41
N THR A 302 -13.55 0.16 5.41
CA THR A 302 -12.71 0.24 6.61
C THR A 302 -11.25 -0.05 6.26
N TYR A 303 -10.99 -1.02 5.37
CA TYR A 303 -9.65 -1.23 4.84
C TYR A 303 -9.13 -0.02 4.07
N THR A 304 -9.94 0.57 3.18
CA THR A 304 -9.48 1.68 2.33
C THR A 304 -9.32 2.98 3.13
N LEU A 305 -10.37 3.46 3.78
CA LEU A 305 -10.40 4.72 4.53
C LEU A 305 -9.61 4.66 5.85
N GLY A 306 -9.57 3.48 6.47
CA GLY A 306 -8.89 3.26 7.74
C GLY A 306 -7.46 2.81 7.52
N PHE A 307 -7.27 1.53 7.21
CA PHE A 307 -5.94 0.94 7.15
C PHE A 307 -5.07 1.57 6.06
N ILE A 308 -5.48 1.51 4.80
CA ILE A 308 -4.66 1.96 3.67
C ILE A 308 -4.42 3.46 3.77
N THR A 309 -5.47 4.27 3.87
CA THR A 309 -5.33 5.74 3.96
C THR A 309 -4.45 6.14 5.14
N VAL A 310 -4.61 5.59 6.35
CA VAL A 310 -3.75 5.96 7.48
C VAL A 310 -2.28 5.70 7.15
N HIS A 311 -1.94 4.55 6.57
CA HIS A 311 -0.56 4.26 6.16
C HIS A 311 -0.08 5.21 5.06
N VAL A 312 -0.92 5.48 4.05
CA VAL A 312 -0.62 6.48 3.03
C VAL A 312 -0.33 7.83 3.68
N LEU A 313 -1.15 8.28 4.61
CA LEU A 313 -1.00 9.57 5.30
C LEU A 313 0.23 9.60 6.23
N ILE A 314 0.67 8.48 6.79
CA ILE A 314 1.92 8.40 7.54
C ILE A 314 3.12 8.65 6.61
N HIS A 315 3.15 8.00 5.45
CA HIS A 315 4.32 8.00 4.56
C HIS A 315 4.33 9.14 3.53
N ALA A 316 3.19 9.48 2.94
CA ALA A 316 3.06 10.41 1.83
C ALA A 316 3.62 11.81 2.14
N PRO A 317 3.41 12.43 3.32
CA PRO A 317 4.00 13.73 3.63
C PRO A 317 5.53 13.78 3.60
N MET A 318 6.19 12.63 3.78
CA MET A 318 7.65 12.53 3.70
C MET A 318 8.12 12.02 2.33
N MET A 319 7.35 11.16 1.67
CA MET A 319 7.73 10.54 0.40
C MET A 319 7.35 11.38 -0.82
N LEU A 320 6.18 12.01 -0.81
CA LEU A 320 5.68 12.77 -1.97
C LEU A 320 6.57 13.96 -2.33
N PRO A 321 7.11 14.77 -1.39
CA PRO A 321 8.03 15.83 -1.78
C PRO A 321 9.28 15.29 -2.47
N VAL A 322 9.80 14.14 -2.05
CA VAL A 322 10.94 13.48 -2.70
C VAL A 322 10.57 12.98 -4.10
N ILE A 323 9.41 12.32 -4.24
CA ILE A 323 8.92 11.80 -5.51
C ILE A 323 8.65 12.96 -6.49
N LEU A 324 7.89 13.96 -6.08
CA LEU A 324 7.47 15.11 -6.88
C LEU A 324 8.58 16.16 -7.06
N GLY A 325 9.63 16.12 -6.22
CA GLY A 325 10.72 17.10 -6.23
C GLY A 325 10.30 18.46 -5.66
N THR A 326 9.40 18.49 -4.69
CA THR A 326 8.93 19.70 -4.01
C THR A 326 9.64 19.87 -2.66
N GLY A 327 9.62 21.09 -2.11
CA GLY A 327 10.20 21.38 -0.80
C GLY A 327 9.41 20.75 0.35
N HIS A 328 10.10 20.37 1.43
CA HIS A 328 9.44 19.91 2.66
C HIS A 328 8.95 21.10 3.49
N ARG A 329 7.64 21.21 3.72
CA ARG A 329 7.10 22.13 4.73
C ARG A 329 7.13 21.49 6.12
N ARG A 330 7.41 22.31 7.14
CA ARG A 330 7.56 21.88 8.55
C ARG A 330 6.22 21.66 9.28
N ALA A 331 5.14 21.38 8.56
CA ALA A 331 3.77 21.41 9.09
C ALA A 331 3.21 20.00 9.34
N TYR A 332 3.95 19.14 10.06
CA TYR A 332 3.47 17.80 10.38
C TYR A 332 2.36 17.85 11.45
N ARG A 333 1.16 17.38 11.11
CA ARG A 333 -0.02 17.37 11.99
C ARG A 333 -0.68 16.00 11.98
N LEU A 334 -1.10 15.49 13.14
CA LEU A 334 -1.75 14.18 13.27
C LEU A 334 -3.25 14.20 12.94
N VAL A 335 -3.87 15.38 12.84
CA VAL A 335 -5.31 15.55 12.57
C VAL A 335 -5.78 14.78 11.33
N PRO A 336 -5.07 14.78 10.19
CA PRO A 336 -5.45 13.97 9.03
C PRO A 336 -5.57 12.47 9.33
N LEU A 337 -4.70 11.92 10.18
CA LEU A 337 -4.74 10.50 10.57
C LEU A 337 -5.97 10.20 11.41
N ALA A 338 -6.30 11.08 12.36
CA ALA A 338 -7.50 10.96 13.18
C ALA A 338 -8.77 11.04 12.33
N LEU A 339 -8.83 11.99 11.39
CA LEU A 339 -9.97 12.16 10.50
C LEU A 339 -10.16 10.96 9.56
N ALA A 340 -9.09 10.32 9.09
CA ALA A 340 -9.17 9.09 8.31
C ALA A 340 -9.77 7.93 9.12
N LEU A 341 -9.33 7.75 10.38
CA LEU A 341 -9.93 6.76 11.29
C LEU A 341 -11.41 7.03 11.59
N VAL A 342 -11.75 8.31 11.83
CA VAL A 342 -13.14 8.72 12.04
C VAL A 342 -13.98 8.43 10.80
N ALA A 343 -13.46 8.72 9.60
CA ALA A 343 -14.14 8.39 8.35
C ALA A 343 -14.40 6.88 8.23
N ALA A 344 -13.41 6.05 8.54
CA ALA A 344 -13.56 4.59 8.50
C ALA A 344 -14.60 4.08 9.52
N ALA A 345 -14.58 4.61 10.75
CA ALA A 345 -15.52 4.21 11.80
C ALA A 345 -16.96 4.68 11.52
N LEU A 346 -17.13 5.87 10.93
CA LEU A 346 -18.45 6.42 10.62
C LEU A 346 -19.05 5.86 9.33
N TRP A 347 -18.23 5.29 8.43
CA TRP A 347 -18.68 4.83 7.12
C TRP A 347 -19.97 3.99 7.16
N PRO A 348 -20.10 2.98 8.05
CA PRO A 348 -21.28 2.13 8.08
C PRO A 348 -22.54 2.80 8.66
N MET A 349 -22.36 3.89 9.41
CA MET A 349 -23.44 4.60 10.10
C MET A 349 -23.91 5.81 9.30
N GLN A 350 -22.97 6.56 8.72
CA GLN A 350 -23.24 7.75 7.94
C GLN A 350 -22.11 7.99 6.91
N SER A 351 -22.35 7.55 5.66
CA SER A 351 -21.38 7.64 4.56
C SER A 351 -21.07 9.07 4.12
N THR A 352 -22.03 10.00 4.17
CA THR A 352 -21.83 11.42 3.88
C THR A 352 -20.86 12.07 4.87
N ILE A 353 -21.06 11.85 6.18
CA ILE A 353 -20.16 12.39 7.22
C ILE A 353 -18.77 11.76 7.10
N ALA A 354 -18.71 10.45 6.82
CA ALA A 354 -17.46 9.76 6.56
C ALA A 354 -16.70 10.36 5.37
N LEU A 355 -17.39 10.67 4.26
CA LEU A 355 -16.79 11.32 3.09
C LEU A 355 -16.28 12.73 3.41
N LEU A 356 -17.02 13.52 4.21
CA LEU A 356 -16.57 14.84 4.65
C LEU A 356 -15.32 14.75 5.53
N ALA A 357 -15.30 13.83 6.49
CA ALA A 357 -14.13 13.57 7.33
C ALA A 357 -12.93 13.12 6.49
N TYR A 358 -13.16 12.25 5.50
CA TYR A 358 -12.13 11.79 4.57
C TYR A 358 -11.60 12.93 3.69
N ALA A 359 -12.45 13.77 3.13
CA ALA A 359 -12.06 14.94 2.35
C ALA A 359 -11.23 15.92 3.20
N ALA A 360 -11.64 16.17 4.44
CA ALA A 360 -10.88 16.98 5.39
C ALA A 360 -9.52 16.35 5.75
N ALA A 361 -9.45 15.02 5.85
CA ALA A 361 -8.18 14.30 6.04
C ALA A 361 -7.23 14.51 4.85
N LEU A 362 -7.71 14.28 3.62
CA LEU A 362 -6.92 14.47 2.40
C LEU A 362 -6.44 15.92 2.25
N TYR A 363 -7.34 16.87 2.48
CA TYR A 363 -7.00 18.29 2.43
C TYR A 363 -5.96 18.67 3.49
N GLY A 364 -6.15 18.20 4.73
CA GLY A 364 -5.19 18.42 5.81
C GLY A 364 -3.82 17.83 5.51
N ALA A 365 -3.77 16.66 4.88
CA ALA A 365 -2.53 16.02 4.43
C ALA A 365 -1.86 16.77 3.28
N ALA A 366 -2.65 17.24 2.31
CA ALA A 366 -2.15 18.05 1.19
C ALA A 366 -1.46 19.32 1.70
N ARG A 367 -1.97 19.97 2.76
CA ARG A 367 -1.30 21.12 3.41
C ARG A 367 0.03 20.79 4.09
N ILE A 368 0.35 19.52 4.34
CA ILE A 368 1.66 19.12 4.85
C ILE A 368 2.68 19.07 3.69
N VAL A 369 2.21 18.72 2.49
CA VAL A 369 3.02 18.51 1.28
C VAL A 369 3.17 19.79 0.43
N ALA A 370 2.12 20.63 0.37
CA ALA A 370 2.01 21.83 -0.44
C ALA A 370 2.28 23.11 0.35
#